data_AF-A0A0F8WVX6-F1
#
_entry.id   AF-A0A0F8WVX6-F1
#
_cell.length_a   1.000
_cell.length_b   1.000
_cell.length_c   1.000
_cell.angle_alpha   90.00
_cell.angle_beta   90.00
_cell.angle_gamma   90.00
#
_symmetry.space_group_name_H-M   'P 1'
#
loop_
_entity.id
_entity.type
_entity.pdbx_description
1 polymer ?
#
loop_
_entity_poly.entity_id
_entity_poly.type
_entity_poly.pdbx_seq_one_letter_code
_entity_poly.pdbx_strand_id
1 'polypeptide(L)'
;MEISRCGLGIQEPSFHSPTDLQGIQEAFYAQGIVFLEGCDEDSLRLLATQLGDIVQPRNEKTSGAGISNIRYEPSLSGKGYSSEELYFHTDRSGWECPPRILMSTLKSRSTTGGESLLVDGLEVLNTIKKQNGALYNLITSPEHSSFRSEDGVFVPRPIFEESSGMFRFRFDDNIQLSASLVLRFPQFLEVIYRNAYAISLAPGQGYLLDNHRFLHGRTAFHGSRELLRVLVNPPPPQSVVTILFDIDGTLCRSDAMSIDAYYSCISDVVGKPITHENTSVNLHGRTDLGLLQDILDYHGVRSKDLVTKQFLQLHPQYLQKSWEKGLASVPCAGVKETLEWLMAKKPNPDYPTPRVGLLTGNSRPNALLKLRAAGIDPSIFDLGISSFGDTHIDRISLIHDSMAKLRARDGSDLHASKVIIVGDTPLDIECAKQAGCAVVAVASGNYNMDDLSILDPDHACIQISESKAFLDSHLAFQHPWSVVEWGF
;
A
#
# COMPACT_ATOMS: atom_id res chain seq x y z
N MET A 1 35.42 -2.05 2.07
CA MET A 1 34.12 -2.78 2.01
C MET A 1 34.29 -3.97 1.08
N GLU A 2 33.91 -5.19 1.50
CA GLU A 2 34.13 -6.40 0.69
C GLU A 2 32.82 -7.15 0.43
N ILE A 3 32.63 -7.58 -0.81
CA ILE A 3 31.45 -8.34 -1.24
C ILE A 3 31.36 -9.68 -0.50
N SER A 4 32.51 -10.30 -0.20
CA SER A 4 32.62 -11.55 0.57
C SER A 4 31.98 -11.49 1.96
N ARG A 5 31.80 -10.29 2.53
CA ARG A 5 31.14 -10.08 3.82
C ARG A 5 29.62 -9.94 3.73
N CYS A 6 29.08 -9.78 2.52
CA CYS A 6 27.64 -9.64 2.31
C CYS A 6 26.99 -11.03 2.44
N GLY A 7 26.19 -11.24 3.48
CA GLY A 7 25.61 -12.55 3.80
C GLY A 7 24.64 -13.07 2.74
N LEU A 8 24.08 -12.18 1.92
CA LEU A 8 23.20 -12.53 0.79
C LEU A 8 23.96 -12.57 -0.56
N GLY A 9 25.28 -12.34 -0.56
CA GLY A 9 26.12 -12.45 -1.74
C GLY A 9 25.80 -11.42 -2.85
N ILE A 10 26.11 -11.80 -4.08
CA ILE A 10 25.78 -11.02 -5.29
C ILE A 10 24.39 -11.42 -5.76
N GLN A 11 23.56 -10.43 -6.11
CA GLN A 11 22.20 -10.64 -6.60
C GLN A 11 22.06 -10.09 -8.03
N GLU A 12 21.18 -10.72 -8.82
CA GLU A 12 20.79 -10.23 -10.14
C GLU A 12 19.35 -9.70 -10.06
N PRO A 13 19.13 -8.38 -10.20
CA PRO A 13 17.81 -7.81 -10.03
C PRO A 13 16.98 -7.89 -11.32
N SER A 14 15.66 -7.85 -11.18
CA SER A 14 14.74 -7.55 -12.28
C SER A 14 14.66 -6.05 -12.50
N PHE A 15 14.71 -5.61 -13.76
CA PHE A 15 14.74 -4.19 -14.11
C PHE A 15 13.39 -3.70 -14.66
N HIS A 16 13.09 -2.43 -14.39
CA HIS A 16 11.98 -1.68 -14.98
C HIS A 16 12.49 -0.62 -15.96
N SER A 17 11.69 -0.32 -16.97
CA SER A 17 11.88 0.87 -17.80
C SER A 17 11.57 2.13 -16.99
N PRO A 18 12.33 3.23 -17.10
CA PRO A 18 12.00 4.50 -16.43
C PRO A 18 10.65 5.10 -16.87
N THR A 19 10.07 4.62 -17.97
CA THR A 19 8.73 5.03 -18.44
C THR A 19 7.57 4.26 -17.78
N ASP A 20 7.85 3.17 -17.08
CA ASP A 20 6.85 2.33 -16.38
C ASP A 20 6.58 2.89 -14.97
N LEU A 21 5.98 4.08 -14.90
CA LEU A 21 5.75 4.77 -13.63
C LEU A 21 4.90 3.94 -12.66
N GLN A 22 3.86 3.27 -13.17
CA GLN A 22 2.96 2.47 -12.34
C GLN A 22 3.69 1.25 -11.75
N GLY A 23 4.38 0.47 -12.58
CA GLY A 23 5.13 -0.70 -12.10
C GLY A 23 6.25 -0.31 -11.13
N ILE A 24 6.91 0.83 -11.37
CA ILE A 24 7.91 1.39 -10.45
C ILE A 24 7.28 1.74 -9.09
N GLN A 25 6.15 2.44 -9.08
CA GLN A 25 5.47 2.82 -7.83
C GLN A 25 5.03 1.58 -7.05
N GLU A 26 4.38 0.62 -7.71
CA GLU A 26 3.92 -0.63 -7.08
C GLU A 26 5.09 -1.42 -6.47
N ALA A 27 6.19 -1.59 -7.22
CA ALA A 27 7.37 -2.29 -6.74
C ALA A 27 8.07 -1.52 -5.60
N PHE A 28 8.15 -0.19 -5.70
CA PHE A 28 8.76 0.65 -4.67
C PHE A 28 8.02 0.55 -3.34
N TYR A 29 6.69 0.64 -3.35
CA TYR A 29 5.90 0.53 -2.12
C TYR A 29 5.96 -0.88 -1.52
N ALA A 30 5.96 -1.92 -2.36
CA ALA A 30 6.04 -3.30 -1.88
C ALA A 30 7.41 -3.66 -1.30
N GLN A 31 8.49 -3.24 -1.98
CA GLN A 31 9.85 -3.74 -1.71
C GLN A 31 10.78 -2.71 -1.10
N GLY A 32 10.47 -1.42 -1.20
CA GLY A 32 11.33 -0.30 -0.79
C GLY A 32 12.52 -0.06 -1.71
N ILE A 33 12.66 -0.81 -2.81
CA ILE A 33 13.71 -0.64 -3.81
C ILE A 33 13.22 -1.16 -5.17
N VAL A 34 13.62 -0.48 -6.25
CA VAL A 34 13.33 -0.87 -7.64
C VAL A 34 14.58 -0.63 -8.48
N PHE A 35 14.89 -1.56 -9.37
CA PHE A 35 16.02 -1.45 -10.29
C PHE A 35 15.56 -0.95 -11.66
N LEU A 36 16.36 -0.08 -12.27
CA LEU A 36 16.06 0.58 -13.54
C LEU A 36 17.07 0.17 -14.60
N GLU A 37 16.61 0.02 -15.85
CA GLU A 37 17.47 -0.17 -17.02
C GLU A 37 17.05 0.76 -18.16
N GLY A 38 18.02 1.16 -18.98
CA GLY A 38 17.79 2.15 -20.04
C GLY A 38 17.51 3.56 -19.49
N CYS A 39 18.01 3.85 -18.29
CA CYS A 39 17.87 5.15 -17.65
C CYS A 39 19.13 5.98 -17.91
N ASP A 40 18.94 7.18 -18.46
CA ASP A 40 19.96 8.21 -18.65
C ASP A 40 19.64 9.44 -17.77
N GLU A 41 20.38 10.53 -17.95
CA GLU A 41 20.21 11.74 -17.13
C GLU A 41 18.82 12.39 -17.29
N ASP A 42 18.30 12.44 -18.51
CA ASP A 42 17.01 13.07 -18.82
C ASP A 42 15.83 12.23 -18.32
N SER A 43 15.86 10.92 -18.55
CA SER A 43 14.83 10.00 -18.05
C SER A 43 14.86 9.89 -16.52
N LEU A 44 16.04 9.91 -15.89
CA LEU A 44 16.18 9.95 -14.43
C LEU A 44 15.52 11.20 -13.85
N ARG A 45 15.76 12.36 -14.48
CA ARG A 45 15.15 13.64 -14.07
C ARG A 45 13.64 13.62 -14.22
N LEU A 46 13.14 13.14 -15.37
CA LEU A 46 11.72 13.08 -15.67
C LEU A 46 10.99 12.22 -14.62
N LEU A 47 11.52 11.02 -14.38
CA LEU A 47 10.99 10.11 -13.37
C LEU A 47 11.03 10.73 -11.97
N ALA A 48 12.15 11.38 -11.59
CA ALA A 48 12.25 12.06 -10.31
C ALA A 48 11.19 13.16 -10.13
N THR A 49 10.94 13.95 -11.19
CA THR A 49 9.92 15.02 -11.18
C THR A 49 8.50 14.45 -11.07
N GLN A 50 8.25 13.26 -11.64
CA GLN A 50 6.97 12.58 -11.52
C GLN A 50 6.75 11.97 -10.12
N LEU A 51 7.83 11.63 -9.40
CA LEU A 51 7.77 11.04 -8.06
C LEU A 51 7.70 12.09 -6.94
N GLY A 52 8.14 13.33 -7.18
CA GLY A 52 8.00 14.42 -6.21
C GLY A 52 8.97 15.58 -6.41
N ASP A 53 9.21 16.33 -5.34
CA ASP A 53 10.08 17.50 -5.35
C ASP A 53 11.55 17.09 -5.27
N ILE A 54 12.33 17.53 -6.26
CA ILE A 54 13.76 17.24 -6.33
C ILE A 54 14.53 18.13 -5.35
N VAL A 55 15.34 17.49 -4.50
CA VAL A 55 16.18 18.16 -3.51
C VAL A 55 17.50 18.62 -4.12
N GLN A 56 17.83 19.89 -3.94
CA GLN A 56 19.01 20.51 -4.55
C GLN A 56 20.34 19.96 -3.99
N PRO A 57 21.33 19.63 -4.84
CA PRO A 57 22.66 19.21 -4.40
C PRO A 57 23.42 20.31 -3.64
N ARG A 58 24.25 19.93 -2.66
CA ARG A 58 25.11 20.88 -1.91
C ARG A 58 26.30 21.40 -2.73
N ASN A 59 26.83 20.57 -3.63
CA ASN A 59 28.14 20.78 -4.26
C ASN A 59 28.07 21.34 -5.68
N GLU A 60 26.88 21.55 -6.24
CA GLU A 60 26.73 22.13 -7.59
C GLU A 60 26.22 23.57 -7.47
N LYS A 61 27.11 24.52 -7.78
CA LYS A 61 26.84 25.98 -7.78
C LYS A 61 26.14 26.46 -9.06
N THR A 62 25.72 25.56 -9.93
CA THR A 62 25.00 25.85 -11.16
C THR A 62 23.54 25.50 -11.01
N SER A 63 22.69 26.17 -11.79
CA SER A 63 21.28 25.87 -12.04
C SER A 63 21.07 24.48 -12.69
N GLY A 64 21.57 23.44 -12.03
CA GLY A 64 21.51 22.04 -12.44
C GLY A 64 20.16 21.44 -12.09
N ALA A 65 19.76 20.43 -12.84
CA ALA A 65 18.46 19.76 -12.77
C ALA A 65 18.17 19.00 -11.44
N GLY A 66 18.90 19.28 -10.36
CA GLY A 66 18.81 18.58 -9.08
C GLY A 66 19.54 17.24 -9.03
N ILE A 67 20.36 16.93 -10.04
CA ILE A 67 21.15 15.70 -10.17
C ILE A 67 22.56 15.95 -9.63
N SER A 68 23.07 15.05 -8.79
CA SER A 68 24.46 15.04 -8.35
C SER A 68 25.28 14.08 -9.19
N ASN A 69 26.39 14.55 -9.77
CA ASN A 69 27.34 13.70 -10.49
C ASN A 69 28.40 13.10 -9.55
N ILE A 70 28.15 11.89 -9.06
CA ILE A 70 29.02 11.19 -8.08
C ILE A 70 30.16 10.48 -8.80
N ARG A 71 31.37 11.05 -8.69
CA ARG A 71 32.60 10.58 -9.36
C ARG A 71 33.84 10.94 -8.53
N TYR A 72 35.00 10.38 -8.86
CA TYR A 72 36.25 10.83 -8.24
C TYR A 72 36.52 12.30 -8.59
N GLU A 73 36.42 13.18 -7.60
CA GLU A 73 36.57 14.63 -7.72
C GLU A 73 37.09 15.19 -6.39
N PRO A 74 38.41 15.15 -6.15
CA PRO A 74 39.00 15.50 -4.85
C PRO A 74 38.84 16.99 -4.48
N SER A 75 38.44 17.83 -5.45
CA SER A 75 38.12 19.24 -5.21
C SER A 75 36.77 19.44 -4.52
N LEU A 76 35.88 18.43 -4.53
CA LEU A 76 34.56 18.48 -3.92
C LEU A 76 34.55 17.83 -2.54
N SER A 77 33.69 18.33 -1.67
CA SER A 77 33.53 17.79 -0.31
C SER A 77 32.66 16.53 -0.30
N GLY A 78 33.06 15.53 0.48
CA GLY A 78 32.28 14.33 0.80
C GLY A 78 32.82 13.04 0.18
N LYS A 79 32.67 11.93 0.92
CA LYS A 79 33.16 10.59 0.55
C LYS A 79 32.52 10.01 -0.73
N GLY A 80 31.43 10.61 -1.22
CA GLY A 80 30.88 10.28 -2.54
C GLY A 80 31.86 10.58 -3.68
N TYR A 81 32.74 11.57 -3.49
CA TYR A 81 33.68 12.04 -4.52
C TYR A 81 35.09 11.43 -4.41
N SER A 82 35.27 10.39 -3.59
CA SER A 82 36.50 9.61 -3.49
C SER A 82 36.38 8.26 -4.21
N SER A 83 37.52 7.66 -4.54
CA SER A 83 37.61 6.30 -5.08
C SER A 83 37.62 5.21 -4.01
N GLU A 84 37.76 5.60 -2.75
CA GLU A 84 37.65 4.72 -1.59
C GLU A 84 36.24 4.12 -1.45
N GLU A 85 36.13 3.09 -0.62
CA GLU A 85 34.85 2.54 -0.24
C GLU A 85 33.94 3.57 0.45
N LEU A 86 32.66 3.39 0.23
CA LEU A 86 31.63 4.12 0.95
C LEU A 86 30.91 3.11 1.86
N TYR A 87 31.10 3.26 3.17
CA TYR A 87 30.41 2.42 4.16
C TYR A 87 28.90 2.56 4.06
N PHE A 88 28.17 1.58 4.61
CA PHE A 88 26.71 1.66 4.69
C PHE A 88 26.28 2.97 5.35
N HIS A 89 25.32 3.63 4.73
CA HIS A 89 24.73 4.86 5.23
C HIS A 89 23.33 5.06 4.65
N THR A 90 22.60 6.00 5.26
CA THR A 90 21.49 6.69 4.60
C THR A 90 21.92 8.10 4.21
N ASP A 91 21.31 8.64 3.17
CA ASP A 91 21.64 9.97 2.67
C ASP A 91 20.94 11.03 3.52
N ARG A 92 21.66 12.13 3.79
CA ARG A 92 21.16 13.26 4.60
C ARG A 92 20.65 12.87 6.00
N SER A 93 21.18 11.82 6.63
CA SER A 93 20.72 11.34 7.96
C SER A 93 20.73 12.39 9.08
N GLY A 94 21.44 13.52 8.91
CA GLY A 94 21.46 14.65 9.84
C GLY A 94 20.30 15.64 9.70
N TRP A 95 19.49 15.55 8.64
CA TRP A 95 18.29 16.38 8.45
C TRP A 95 17.18 15.95 9.38
N GLU A 96 16.27 16.86 9.73
CA GLU A 96 15.05 16.50 10.46
C GLU A 96 14.19 15.55 9.63
N CYS A 97 13.94 15.89 8.36
CA CYS A 97 13.29 15.01 7.39
C CYS A 97 14.22 14.80 6.19
N PRO A 98 15.07 13.75 6.19
CA PRO A 98 15.89 13.41 5.02
C PRO A 98 14.99 13.09 3.82
N PRO A 99 15.49 13.26 2.58
CA PRO A 99 14.72 12.86 1.40
C PRO A 99 14.39 11.37 1.44
N ARG A 100 13.13 11.04 1.13
CA ARG A 100 12.63 9.66 1.23
C ARG A 100 13.11 8.79 0.08
N ILE A 101 13.17 9.33 -1.13
CA ILE A 101 13.57 8.58 -2.31
C ILE A 101 14.99 9.00 -2.71
N LEU A 102 15.86 8.01 -2.85
CA LEU A 102 17.16 8.15 -3.51
C LEU A 102 17.11 7.40 -4.82
N MET A 103 17.39 8.08 -5.91
CA MET A 103 17.49 7.50 -7.24
C MET A 103 18.93 7.58 -7.72
N SER A 104 19.40 6.54 -8.39
CA SER A 104 20.73 6.55 -8.99
C SER A 104 20.78 5.79 -10.30
N THR A 105 21.68 6.22 -11.19
CA THR A 105 21.93 5.61 -12.49
C THR A 105 23.43 5.63 -12.77
N LEU A 106 24.00 4.48 -13.14
CA LEU A 106 25.40 4.39 -13.50
C LEU A 106 25.60 4.97 -14.91
N LYS A 107 26.41 6.03 -15.03
CA LYS A 107 26.74 6.68 -16.30
C LYS A 107 28.03 6.10 -16.89
N SER A 108 29.04 5.87 -16.06
CA SER A 108 30.27 5.20 -16.49
C SER A 108 30.76 4.23 -15.42
N ARG A 109 31.23 3.05 -15.87
CA ARG A 109 31.69 1.96 -15.01
C ARG A 109 33.21 2.05 -14.80
N SER A 110 33.64 1.84 -13.56
CA SER A 110 35.05 1.64 -13.18
C SER A 110 35.67 0.43 -13.86
N THR A 111 37.00 0.41 -13.92
CA THR A 111 37.77 -0.74 -14.43
C THR A 111 37.69 -1.93 -13.47
N THR A 112 37.78 -1.66 -12.16
CA THR A 112 37.61 -2.66 -11.10
C THR A 112 36.87 -2.05 -9.92
N GLY A 113 36.11 -2.87 -9.20
CA GLY A 113 35.32 -2.46 -8.05
C GLY A 113 34.19 -1.48 -8.41
N GLY A 114 33.64 -0.82 -7.39
CA GLY A 114 32.56 0.16 -7.52
C GLY A 114 31.15 -0.44 -7.51
N GLU A 115 31.01 -1.72 -7.16
CA GLU A 115 29.75 -2.40 -6.93
C GLU A 115 28.95 -1.72 -5.81
N SER A 116 27.63 -1.70 -5.97
CA SER A 116 26.73 -1.15 -4.96
C SER A 116 26.45 -2.22 -3.92
N LEU A 117 26.49 -1.83 -2.64
CA LEU A 117 26.12 -2.69 -1.53
C LEU A 117 24.82 -2.16 -0.94
N LEU A 118 23.84 -3.03 -0.74
CA LEU A 118 22.48 -2.67 -0.35
C LEU A 118 22.03 -3.54 0.82
N VAL A 119 21.28 -2.94 1.75
CA VAL A 119 20.75 -3.62 2.93
C VAL A 119 19.34 -3.12 3.21
N ASP A 120 18.39 -4.04 3.34
CA ASP A 120 17.07 -3.70 3.83
C ASP A 120 17.10 -3.54 5.35
N GLY A 121 16.92 -2.30 5.82
CA GLY A 121 16.91 -1.97 7.24
C GLY A 121 15.78 -2.68 8.00
N LEU A 122 14.67 -3.02 7.35
CA LEU A 122 13.57 -3.75 7.98
C LEU A 122 14.02 -5.17 8.39
N GLU A 123 14.75 -5.86 7.52
CA GLU A 123 15.30 -7.19 7.82
C GLU A 123 16.36 -7.15 8.92
N VAL A 124 17.18 -6.08 8.94
CA VAL A 124 18.12 -5.80 10.02
C VAL A 124 17.37 -5.62 11.35
N LEU A 125 16.30 -4.83 11.39
CA LEU A 125 15.49 -4.61 12.59
C LEU A 125 14.80 -5.89 13.07
N ASN A 126 14.16 -6.62 12.15
CA ASN A 126 13.49 -7.89 12.45
C ASN A 126 14.49 -8.89 13.07
N THR A 127 15.69 -8.93 12.53
CA THR A 127 16.79 -9.74 13.04
C THR A 127 17.19 -9.33 14.46
N ILE A 128 17.43 -8.04 14.69
CA ILE A 128 17.84 -7.51 16.01
C ILE A 128 16.74 -7.75 17.05
N LYS A 129 15.48 -7.49 16.70
CA LYS A 129 14.33 -7.67 17.60
C LYS A 129 14.17 -9.13 18.05
N LYS A 130 14.40 -10.09 17.15
CA LYS A 130 14.36 -11.53 17.47
C LYS A 130 15.54 -11.99 18.32
N GLN A 131 16.73 -11.41 18.12
CA GLN A 131 17.98 -11.94 18.69
C GLN A 131 18.45 -11.19 19.94
N ASN A 132 18.13 -9.90 20.07
CA ASN A 132 18.72 -9.03 21.10
C ASN A 132 17.86 -7.78 21.38
N GLY A 133 16.91 -7.90 22.32
CA GLY A 133 16.08 -6.77 22.76
C GLY A 133 16.88 -5.59 23.34
N ALA A 134 18.06 -5.85 23.92
CA ALA A 134 18.90 -4.77 24.48
C ALA A 134 19.52 -3.90 23.37
N LEU A 135 19.99 -4.50 22.26
CA LEU A 135 20.48 -3.73 21.12
C LEU A 135 19.33 -2.96 20.44
N TYR A 136 18.15 -3.59 20.33
CA TYR A 136 16.96 -2.94 19.79
C TYR A 136 16.64 -1.64 20.53
N ASN A 137 16.54 -1.70 21.87
CA ASN A 137 16.27 -0.53 22.71
C ASN A 137 17.32 0.58 22.56
N LEU A 138 18.59 0.23 22.32
CA LEU A 138 19.64 1.22 22.11
C LEU A 138 19.50 1.94 20.77
N ILE A 139 19.15 1.22 19.70
CA ILE A 139 19.04 1.83 18.36
C ILE A 139 17.72 2.60 18.18
N THR A 140 16.69 2.32 18.99
CA THR A 140 15.40 3.03 18.95
C THR A 140 15.32 4.25 19.86
N SER A 141 16.26 4.42 20.78
CA SER A 141 16.27 5.56 21.70
C SER A 141 17.14 6.72 21.19
N PRO A 142 16.64 7.98 21.24
CA PRO A 142 17.41 9.16 20.85
C PRO A 142 18.58 9.46 21.79
N GLU A 143 18.65 8.84 22.98
CA GLU A 143 19.72 9.08 23.96
C GLU A 143 21.05 8.44 23.56
N HIS A 144 21.03 7.48 22.62
CA HIS A 144 22.20 6.66 22.31
C HIS A 144 22.90 7.02 21.01
N SER A 145 22.31 7.89 20.19
CA SER A 145 22.89 8.36 18.94
C SER A 145 22.58 9.83 18.66
N SER A 146 23.49 10.50 17.96
CA SER A 146 23.27 11.85 17.45
C SER A 146 23.87 11.97 16.06
N PHE A 147 23.20 12.70 15.17
CA PHE A 147 23.62 12.88 13.78
C PHE A 147 23.95 14.34 13.52
N ARG A 148 24.99 14.59 12.73
CA ARG A 148 25.45 15.94 12.41
C ARG A 148 24.50 16.63 11.42
N SER A 149 23.86 17.71 11.84
CA SER A 149 22.97 18.55 11.03
C SER A 149 23.73 19.34 9.96
N GLU A 150 23.00 20.08 9.11
CA GLU A 150 23.62 20.95 8.10
C GLU A 150 24.48 22.05 8.72
N ASP A 151 24.02 22.62 9.83
CA ASP A 151 24.74 23.65 10.59
C ASP A 151 25.95 23.09 11.36
N GLY A 152 26.24 21.80 11.20
CA GLY A 152 27.39 21.13 11.79
C GLY A 152 27.19 20.70 13.25
N VAL A 153 25.99 20.89 13.81
CA VAL A 153 25.63 20.55 15.19
C VAL A 153 25.15 19.09 15.26
N PHE A 154 25.55 18.36 16.31
CA PHE A 154 25.01 17.03 16.55
C PHE A 154 23.64 17.12 17.23
N VAL A 155 22.64 16.51 16.62
CA VAL A 155 21.27 16.47 17.14
C VAL A 155 20.94 15.04 17.59
N PRO A 156 20.51 14.82 18.85
CA PRO A 156 20.06 13.53 19.34
C PRO A 156 18.90 13.00 18.51
N ARG A 157 19.08 11.82 17.92
CA ARG A 157 18.06 11.11 17.12
C ARG A 157 18.35 9.62 17.17
N PRO A 158 17.34 8.75 17.23
CA PRO A 158 17.58 7.31 17.20
C PRO A 158 18.10 6.89 15.82
N ILE A 159 18.72 5.71 15.76
CA ILE A 159 19.06 5.04 14.51
C ILE A 159 17.80 4.51 13.83
N PHE A 160 16.79 4.10 14.59
CA PHE A 160 15.46 3.77 14.08
C PHE A 160 14.37 4.50 14.88
N GLU A 161 13.60 5.33 14.20
CA GLU A 161 12.48 6.06 14.80
C GLU A 161 11.18 5.28 14.61
N GLU A 162 10.66 4.68 15.69
CA GLU A 162 9.49 3.79 15.62
C GLU A 162 8.22 4.51 15.14
N SER A 163 8.05 5.79 15.49
CA SER A 163 6.84 6.56 15.14
C SER A 163 6.72 6.89 13.65
N SER A 164 7.85 6.97 12.93
CA SER A 164 7.88 7.30 11.50
C SER A 164 8.36 6.15 10.63
N GLY A 165 8.86 5.07 11.25
CA GLY A 165 9.52 3.96 10.56
C GLY A 165 10.86 4.35 9.93
N MET A 166 11.46 5.47 10.32
CA MET A 166 12.64 6.01 9.65
C MET A 166 13.95 5.42 10.21
N PHE A 167 14.76 4.86 9.32
CA PHE A 167 16.09 4.35 9.58
C PHE A 167 17.16 5.37 9.19
N ARG A 168 18.07 5.67 10.12
CA ARG A 168 19.20 6.58 9.96
C ARG A 168 20.48 5.84 10.29
N PHE A 169 21.42 5.82 9.35
CA PHE A 169 22.68 5.16 9.61
C PHE A 169 23.84 5.91 8.99
N ARG A 170 24.93 5.98 9.75
CA ARG A 170 26.22 6.53 9.33
C ARG A 170 27.31 5.72 10.02
N PHE A 171 28.41 5.54 9.30
CA PHE A 171 29.65 5.02 9.87
C PHE A 171 30.81 5.90 9.41
N ASP A 172 30.78 7.14 9.88
CA ASP A 172 31.75 8.20 9.60
C ASP A 172 31.68 9.31 10.65
N ASP A 173 32.38 10.42 10.44
CA ASP A 173 32.47 11.54 11.38
C ASP A 173 31.15 12.32 11.56
N ASN A 174 30.04 11.90 10.95
CA ASN A 174 28.72 12.54 11.07
C ASN A 174 27.78 11.83 12.05
N ILE A 175 28.28 10.88 12.85
CA ILE A 175 27.54 10.24 13.95
C ILE A 175 28.31 10.27 15.26
N GLN A 176 27.58 10.46 16.36
CA GLN A 176 28.06 10.24 17.71
C GLN A 176 27.22 9.14 18.35
N LEU A 177 27.86 8.27 19.13
CA LEU A 177 27.23 7.12 19.78
C LEU A 177 27.56 7.15 21.27
N SER A 178 26.58 6.79 22.10
CA SER A 178 26.83 6.55 23.53
C SER A 178 27.74 5.34 23.74
N ALA A 179 28.46 5.29 24.87
CA ALA A 179 29.33 4.16 25.21
C ALA A 179 28.61 2.80 25.17
N SER A 180 27.36 2.74 25.63
CA SER A 180 26.53 1.52 25.63
C SER A 180 26.27 0.99 24.22
N LEU A 181 26.08 1.88 23.25
CA LEU A 181 25.89 1.52 21.85
C LEU A 181 27.21 1.20 21.15
N VAL A 182 28.29 1.96 21.43
CA VAL A 182 29.64 1.66 20.92
C VAL A 182 30.07 0.22 21.24
N LEU A 183 29.85 -0.24 22.48
CA LEU A 183 30.19 -1.60 22.90
C LEU A 183 29.45 -2.70 22.11
N ARG A 184 28.28 -2.40 21.55
CA ARG A 184 27.45 -3.35 20.77
C ARG A 184 27.47 -3.06 19.27
N PHE A 185 28.12 -1.99 18.85
CA PHE A 185 28.18 -1.58 17.46
C PHE A 185 28.79 -2.63 16.53
N PRO A 186 29.84 -3.40 16.93
CA PRO A 186 30.34 -4.50 16.11
C PRO A 186 29.29 -5.57 15.83
N GLN A 187 28.47 -5.93 16.84
CA GLN A 187 27.35 -6.86 16.66
C GLN A 187 26.30 -6.27 15.71
N PHE A 188 26.02 -4.98 15.81
CA PHE A 188 25.08 -4.32 14.92
C PHE A 188 25.57 -4.32 13.46
N LEU A 189 26.85 -4.00 13.23
CA LEU A 189 27.47 -4.09 11.91
C LEU A 189 27.42 -5.51 11.34
N GLU A 190 27.66 -6.53 12.16
CA GLU A 190 27.57 -7.92 11.71
C GLU A 190 26.17 -8.28 11.22
N VAL A 191 25.13 -7.81 11.92
CA VAL A 191 23.73 -7.99 11.47
C VAL A 191 23.48 -7.26 10.15
N ILE A 192 24.01 -6.04 9.98
CA ILE A 192 23.91 -5.30 8.71
C ILE A 192 24.56 -6.10 7.58
N TYR A 193 25.81 -6.56 7.74
CA TYR A 193 26.51 -7.34 6.72
C TYR A 193 25.81 -8.66 6.39
N ARG A 194 25.28 -9.37 7.40
CA ARG A 194 24.55 -10.62 7.18
C ARG A 194 23.31 -10.45 6.30
N ASN A 195 22.66 -9.29 6.37
CA ASN A 195 21.49 -8.94 5.56
C ASN A 195 21.85 -8.13 4.30
N ALA A 196 23.13 -7.91 4.03
CA ALA A 196 23.59 -7.15 2.88
C ALA A 196 23.73 -8.03 1.64
N TYR A 197 23.48 -7.43 0.47
CA TYR A 197 23.79 -7.98 -0.84
C TYR A 197 24.54 -6.97 -1.70
N ALA A 198 25.23 -7.46 -2.73
CA ALA A 198 25.95 -6.67 -3.70
C ALA A 198 25.29 -6.73 -5.08
N ILE A 199 25.34 -5.62 -5.81
CA ILE A 199 24.85 -5.50 -7.19
C ILE A 199 25.94 -4.86 -8.06
N SER A 200 26.17 -5.46 -9.23
CA SER A 200 27.01 -4.89 -10.29
C SER A 200 26.12 -4.28 -11.37
N LEU A 201 26.14 -2.95 -11.49
CA LEU A 201 25.37 -2.21 -12.50
C LEU A 201 26.18 -2.03 -13.79
N ALA A 202 25.49 -2.11 -14.93
CA ALA A 202 25.99 -1.65 -16.22
C ALA A 202 25.65 -0.16 -16.45
N PRO A 203 26.33 0.54 -17.37
CA PRO A 203 25.91 1.88 -17.79
C PRO A 203 24.45 1.89 -18.26
N GLY A 204 23.68 2.87 -17.79
CA GLY A 204 22.23 2.95 -18.03
C GLY A 204 21.37 2.14 -17.05
N GLN A 205 22.00 1.38 -16.14
CA GLN A 205 21.32 0.68 -15.05
C GLN A 205 21.45 1.43 -13.74
N GLY A 206 20.45 1.29 -12.89
CA GLY A 206 20.31 2.06 -11.68
C GLY A 206 19.34 1.45 -10.69
N TYR A 207 19.03 2.21 -9.64
CA TYR A 207 17.96 1.88 -8.71
C TYR A 207 17.37 3.15 -8.11
N LEU A 208 16.10 3.07 -7.75
CA LEU A 208 15.51 3.94 -6.74
C LEU A 208 15.26 3.15 -5.47
N LEU A 209 15.57 3.73 -4.32
CA LEU A 209 15.36 3.11 -3.02
C LEU A 209 14.74 4.08 -2.02
N ASP A 210 14.07 3.48 -1.05
CA ASP A 210 13.55 4.15 0.12
C ASP A 210 14.72 4.43 1.07
N ASN A 211 15.20 5.67 1.08
CA ASN A 211 16.32 6.13 1.89
C ASN A 211 16.00 6.18 3.40
N HIS A 212 14.73 5.97 3.79
CA HIS A 212 14.35 5.78 5.19
C HIS A 212 14.34 4.29 5.58
N ARG A 213 14.47 3.36 4.64
CA ARG A 213 14.49 1.91 4.90
C ARG A 213 15.82 1.26 4.52
N PHE A 214 16.37 1.59 3.36
CA PHE A 214 17.55 0.96 2.82
C PHE A 214 18.83 1.69 3.21
N LEU A 215 19.82 0.92 3.65
CA LEU A 215 21.20 1.38 3.73
C LEU A 215 21.88 1.05 2.41
N HIS A 216 22.73 1.95 1.95
CA HIS A 216 23.51 1.73 0.75
C HIS A 216 24.98 2.10 0.97
N GLY A 217 25.83 1.48 0.18
CA GLY A 217 27.28 1.65 0.21
C GLY A 217 27.89 1.24 -1.11
N ARG A 218 29.22 1.27 -1.16
CA ARG A 218 29.97 0.93 -2.37
C ARG A 218 31.34 0.39 -2.03
N THR A 219 31.82 -0.58 -2.80
CA THR A 219 33.23 -0.99 -2.78
C THR A 219 34.15 0.15 -3.27
N ALA A 220 35.43 0.08 -2.93
CA ALA A 220 36.43 0.95 -3.55
C ALA A 220 36.52 0.64 -5.06
N PHE A 221 36.99 1.59 -5.85
CA PHE A 221 37.11 1.41 -7.30
C PHE A 221 38.38 2.01 -7.89
N HIS A 222 38.74 1.54 -9.09
CA HIS A 222 39.82 2.09 -9.90
C HIS A 222 39.32 2.46 -11.31
N GLY A 223 39.93 3.51 -11.88
CA GLY A 223 39.52 4.07 -13.16
C GLY A 223 38.43 5.13 -13.04
N SER A 224 37.76 5.43 -14.16
CA SER A 224 36.67 6.40 -14.21
C SER A 224 35.34 5.74 -13.82
N ARG A 225 34.61 6.33 -12.88
CA ARG A 225 33.26 5.90 -12.49
C ARG A 225 32.43 7.14 -12.23
N GLU A 226 31.24 7.20 -12.82
CA GLU A 226 30.28 8.26 -12.61
C GLU A 226 28.88 7.67 -12.39
N LEU A 227 28.26 8.05 -11.28
CA LEU A 227 26.91 7.70 -10.89
C LEU A 227 26.09 8.99 -10.77
N LEU A 228 25.00 9.07 -11.50
CA LEU A 228 24.01 10.13 -11.35
C LEU A 228 23.19 9.82 -10.11
N ARG A 229 22.96 10.80 -9.22
CA ARG A 229 22.11 10.63 -8.04
C ARG A 229 21.11 11.76 -7.92
N VAL A 230 19.85 11.43 -7.68
CA VAL A 230 18.78 12.38 -7.38
C VAL A 230 18.17 12.04 -6.03
N LEU A 231 17.89 13.07 -5.24
CA LEU A 231 17.15 12.94 -3.98
C LEU A 231 15.77 13.57 -4.19
N VAL A 232 14.71 12.85 -3.82
CA VAL A 232 13.33 13.28 -4.04
C VAL A 232 12.57 13.22 -2.73
N ASN A 233 11.87 14.31 -2.43
CA ASN A 233 10.81 14.34 -1.44
C ASN A 233 9.52 13.97 -2.18
N PRO A 234 8.94 12.78 -1.94
CA PRO A 234 7.62 12.51 -2.46
C PRO A 234 6.65 13.57 -1.91
N PRO A 235 5.56 13.86 -2.64
CA PRO A 235 4.51 14.70 -2.07
C PRO A 235 4.09 14.11 -0.72
N PRO A 236 3.70 14.96 0.25
CA PRO A 236 3.17 14.45 1.52
C PRO A 236 2.09 13.40 1.22
N PRO A 237 2.04 12.28 1.96
CA PRO A 237 1.04 11.25 1.71
C PRO A 237 -0.32 11.93 1.74
N GLN A 238 -0.99 11.96 0.59
CA GLN A 238 -2.30 12.55 0.51
C GLN A 238 -3.18 11.73 1.45
N SER A 239 -3.81 12.38 2.43
CA SER A 239 -4.72 11.65 3.30
C SER A 239 -5.76 10.99 2.40
N VAL A 240 -5.91 9.67 2.47
CA VAL A 240 -6.92 8.96 1.69
C VAL A 240 -8.04 8.57 2.64
N VAL A 241 -9.28 8.82 2.21
CA VAL A 241 -10.44 8.17 2.80
C VAL A 241 -10.90 7.11 1.82
N THR A 242 -10.87 5.86 2.25
CA THR A 242 -11.32 4.74 1.43
C THR A 242 -12.79 4.48 1.71
N ILE A 243 -13.61 4.43 0.65
CA ILE A 243 -15.03 4.14 0.72
C ILE A 243 -15.25 2.81 -0.02
N LEU A 244 -15.69 1.79 0.70
CA LEU A 244 -15.94 0.46 0.17
C LEU A 244 -17.46 0.22 0.09
N PHE A 245 -17.97 0.03 -1.12
CA PHE A 245 -19.39 -0.20 -1.36
C PHE A 245 -19.70 -1.69 -1.48
N ASP A 246 -20.75 -2.15 -0.81
CA ASP A 246 -21.47 -3.35 -1.26
C ASP A 246 -22.18 -3.09 -2.60
N ILE A 247 -22.62 -4.15 -3.27
CA ILE A 247 -23.27 -4.08 -4.58
C ILE A 247 -24.78 -4.27 -4.45
N ASP A 248 -25.22 -5.41 -3.94
CA ASP A 248 -26.63 -5.80 -4.01
C ASP A 248 -27.41 -5.02 -2.97
N GLY A 249 -28.50 -4.35 -3.36
CA GLY A 249 -29.25 -3.51 -2.44
C GLY A 249 -28.58 -2.16 -2.16
N THR A 250 -27.28 -2.02 -2.40
CA THR A 250 -26.50 -0.78 -2.19
C THR A 250 -26.24 -0.01 -3.49
N LEU A 251 -25.47 -0.56 -4.44
CA LEU A 251 -25.18 0.07 -5.73
C LEU A 251 -26.23 -0.30 -6.80
N CYS A 252 -26.72 -1.53 -6.79
CA CYS A 252 -27.77 -1.98 -7.70
C CYS A 252 -28.66 -3.06 -7.10
N ARG A 253 -29.88 -3.18 -7.64
CA ARG A 253 -30.82 -4.27 -7.38
C ARG A 253 -30.67 -5.30 -8.49
N SER A 254 -30.26 -6.51 -8.11
CA SER A 254 -30.00 -7.61 -9.05
C SER A 254 -30.55 -8.96 -8.56
N ASP A 255 -31.49 -8.92 -7.60
CA ASP A 255 -32.01 -10.06 -6.86
C ASP A 255 -32.47 -11.19 -7.79
N ALA A 256 -33.37 -10.90 -8.74
CA ALA A 256 -33.94 -11.90 -9.65
C ALA A 256 -32.87 -12.57 -10.52
N MET A 257 -31.93 -11.78 -11.05
CA MET A 257 -30.81 -12.29 -11.86
C MET A 257 -29.88 -13.18 -11.03
N SER A 258 -29.59 -12.78 -9.80
CA SER A 258 -28.70 -13.49 -8.88
C SER A 258 -29.31 -14.81 -8.42
N ILE A 259 -30.59 -14.79 -8.01
CA ILE A 259 -31.31 -15.97 -7.53
C ILE A 259 -31.43 -17.01 -8.65
N ASP A 260 -31.83 -16.60 -9.87
CA ASP A 260 -31.91 -17.51 -11.03
C ASP A 260 -30.55 -18.16 -11.34
N ALA A 261 -29.48 -17.35 -11.41
CA ALA A 261 -28.14 -17.82 -11.72
C ALA A 261 -27.59 -18.79 -10.67
N TYR A 262 -27.71 -18.42 -9.40
CA TYR A 262 -27.17 -19.18 -8.28
C TYR A 262 -27.83 -20.56 -8.18
N TYR A 263 -29.17 -20.59 -8.12
CA TYR A 263 -29.91 -21.84 -7.96
C TYR A 263 -29.85 -22.75 -9.20
N SER A 264 -29.81 -22.16 -10.41
CA SER A 264 -29.58 -22.92 -11.64
C SER A 264 -28.20 -23.56 -11.64
N CYS A 265 -27.16 -22.80 -11.29
CA CYS A 265 -25.78 -23.30 -11.27
C CYS A 265 -25.59 -24.41 -10.24
N ILE A 266 -26.04 -24.20 -8.99
CA ILE A 266 -25.83 -25.20 -7.93
C ILE A 266 -26.64 -26.48 -8.18
N SER A 267 -27.85 -26.38 -8.74
CA SER A 267 -28.66 -27.54 -9.12
C SER A 267 -27.93 -28.41 -10.15
N ASP A 268 -27.37 -27.78 -11.18
CA ASP A 268 -26.65 -28.48 -12.25
C ASP A 268 -25.34 -29.09 -11.75
N VAL A 269 -24.59 -28.38 -10.89
CA VAL A 269 -23.33 -28.88 -10.33
C VAL A 269 -23.56 -30.06 -9.36
N VAL A 270 -24.60 -30.00 -8.53
CA VAL A 270 -24.90 -31.08 -7.58
C VAL A 270 -25.65 -32.24 -8.26
N GLY A 271 -26.32 -31.99 -9.39
CA GLY A 271 -27.09 -32.99 -10.13
C GLY A 271 -28.45 -33.32 -9.51
N LYS A 272 -29.00 -32.43 -8.67
CA LYS A 272 -30.35 -32.53 -8.12
C LYS A 272 -30.98 -31.13 -7.99
N PRO A 273 -32.32 -31.01 -8.02
CA PRO A 273 -32.99 -29.72 -7.86
C PRO A 273 -32.71 -29.08 -6.49
N ILE A 274 -32.04 -27.93 -6.49
CA ILE A 274 -31.83 -27.06 -5.32
C ILE A 274 -32.42 -25.70 -5.67
N THR A 275 -33.44 -25.28 -4.92
CA THR A 275 -34.21 -24.06 -5.16
C THR A 275 -34.37 -23.27 -3.88
N HIS A 276 -34.76 -22.00 -4.01
CA HIS A 276 -35.11 -21.17 -2.85
C HIS A 276 -36.24 -21.79 -2.01
N GLU A 277 -37.19 -22.49 -2.63
CA GLU A 277 -38.34 -23.09 -1.93
C GLU A 277 -37.93 -24.31 -1.09
N ASN A 278 -36.92 -25.06 -1.52
CA ASN A 278 -36.49 -26.28 -0.84
C ASN A 278 -35.23 -26.10 0.01
N THR A 279 -34.79 -24.86 0.22
CA THR A 279 -33.56 -24.50 0.93
C THR A 279 -33.87 -23.45 2.00
N SER A 280 -33.77 -23.82 3.28
CA SER A 280 -34.03 -22.91 4.41
C SER A 280 -32.72 -22.32 4.95
N VAL A 281 -32.06 -21.47 4.15
CA VAL A 281 -30.85 -20.73 4.55
C VAL A 281 -31.07 -19.23 4.36
N ASN A 282 -30.47 -18.40 5.21
CA ASN A 282 -30.56 -16.96 5.05
C ASN A 282 -29.65 -16.50 3.90
N LEU A 283 -30.21 -15.83 2.91
CA LEU A 283 -29.48 -15.35 1.73
C LEU A 283 -28.79 -14.01 1.95
N HIS A 284 -29.29 -13.19 2.87
CA HIS A 284 -28.95 -11.77 2.93
C HIS A 284 -27.60 -11.54 3.61
N GLY A 285 -26.77 -10.69 2.99
CA GLY A 285 -25.46 -10.28 3.50
C GLY A 285 -24.39 -11.38 3.56
N ARG A 286 -24.67 -12.58 3.03
CA ARG A 286 -23.71 -13.70 2.94
C ARG A 286 -22.73 -13.49 1.78
N THR A 287 -21.58 -14.14 1.86
CA THR A 287 -20.68 -14.28 0.70
C THR A 287 -21.15 -15.43 -0.19
N ASP A 288 -20.84 -15.39 -1.49
CA ASP A 288 -21.14 -16.47 -2.44
C ASP A 288 -20.60 -17.80 -1.92
N LEU A 289 -19.36 -17.79 -1.40
CA LEU A 289 -18.71 -18.95 -0.80
C LEU A 289 -19.41 -19.40 0.49
N GLY A 290 -19.75 -18.48 1.39
CA GLY A 290 -20.42 -18.81 2.65
C GLY A 290 -21.84 -19.36 2.45
N LEU A 291 -22.61 -18.73 1.57
CA LEU A 291 -23.92 -19.21 1.16
C LEU A 291 -23.84 -20.59 0.52
N LEU A 292 -22.81 -20.84 -0.28
CA LEU A 292 -22.62 -22.13 -0.94
C LEU A 292 -22.39 -23.23 0.09
N GLN A 293 -21.51 -22.98 1.07
CA GLN A 293 -21.25 -23.95 2.15
C GLN A 293 -22.53 -24.29 2.92
N ASP A 294 -23.34 -23.29 3.30
CA ASP A 294 -24.60 -23.54 4.01
C ASP A 294 -25.57 -24.41 3.19
N ILE A 295 -25.70 -24.11 1.90
CA ILE A 295 -26.59 -24.86 1.00
C ILE A 295 -26.10 -26.30 0.86
N LEU A 296 -24.80 -26.52 0.69
CA LEU A 296 -24.22 -27.85 0.60
C LEU A 296 -24.42 -28.65 1.90
N ASP A 297 -24.30 -28.00 3.05
CA ASP A 297 -24.51 -28.60 4.37
C ASP A 297 -25.96 -28.98 4.57
N TYR A 298 -26.88 -28.07 4.28
CA TYR A 298 -28.32 -28.28 4.35
C TYR A 298 -28.76 -29.47 3.48
N HIS A 299 -28.17 -29.59 2.28
CA HIS A 299 -28.50 -30.65 1.32
C HIS A 299 -27.67 -31.94 1.48
N GLY A 300 -26.80 -32.02 2.49
CA GLY A 300 -26.00 -33.20 2.82
C GLY A 300 -24.98 -33.59 1.75
N VAL A 301 -24.44 -32.63 1.01
CA VAL A 301 -23.49 -32.89 -0.09
C VAL A 301 -22.12 -33.28 0.48
N ARG A 302 -21.64 -34.48 0.13
CA ARG A 302 -20.38 -35.02 0.68
C ARG A 302 -19.12 -34.40 0.04
N SER A 303 -19.13 -34.12 -1.25
CA SER A 303 -17.95 -33.66 -2.01
C SER A 303 -17.87 -32.13 -2.11
N LYS A 304 -17.91 -31.43 -0.97
CA LYS A 304 -18.07 -29.96 -0.93
C LYS A 304 -16.97 -29.22 -1.68
N ASP A 305 -15.72 -29.63 -1.54
CA ASP A 305 -14.58 -28.93 -2.16
C ASP A 305 -14.65 -28.97 -3.69
N LEU A 306 -14.98 -30.14 -4.25
CA LEU A 306 -15.12 -30.33 -5.69
C LEU A 306 -16.29 -29.51 -6.23
N VAL A 307 -17.44 -29.57 -5.54
CA VAL A 307 -18.64 -28.81 -5.90
C VAL A 307 -18.39 -27.30 -5.81
N THR A 308 -17.69 -26.85 -4.77
CA THR A 308 -17.32 -25.44 -4.58
C THR A 308 -16.48 -24.92 -5.74
N LYS A 309 -15.43 -25.66 -6.10
CA LYS A 309 -14.55 -25.30 -7.23
C LYS A 309 -15.33 -25.25 -8.54
N GLN A 310 -16.19 -26.23 -8.80
CA GLN A 310 -16.97 -26.30 -10.03
C GLN A 310 -18.04 -25.19 -10.08
N PHE A 311 -18.71 -24.91 -8.97
CA PHE A 311 -19.68 -23.83 -8.85
C PHE A 311 -19.04 -22.47 -9.11
N LEU A 312 -17.95 -22.11 -8.43
CA LEU A 312 -17.29 -20.81 -8.62
C LEU A 312 -16.77 -20.63 -10.05
N GLN A 313 -16.38 -21.72 -10.73
CA GLN A 313 -15.99 -21.68 -12.14
C GLN A 313 -17.17 -21.42 -13.08
N LEU A 314 -18.34 -21.99 -12.81
CA LEU A 314 -19.50 -21.96 -13.71
C LEU A 314 -20.46 -20.81 -13.42
N HIS A 315 -20.60 -20.39 -12.16
CA HIS A 315 -21.57 -19.40 -11.70
C HIS A 315 -21.57 -18.10 -12.54
N PRO A 316 -20.41 -17.55 -12.98
CA PRO A 316 -20.40 -16.37 -13.86
C PRO A 316 -21.10 -16.58 -15.20
N GLN A 317 -21.02 -17.79 -15.78
CA GLN A 317 -21.71 -18.11 -17.03
C GLN A 317 -23.22 -18.22 -16.81
N TYR A 318 -23.66 -18.68 -15.65
CA TYR A 318 -25.08 -18.72 -15.30
C TYR A 318 -25.63 -17.30 -15.10
N LEU A 319 -24.87 -16.42 -14.44
CA LEU A 319 -25.29 -15.02 -14.29
C LEU A 319 -25.40 -14.30 -15.65
N GLN A 320 -24.45 -14.53 -16.56
CA GLN A 320 -24.51 -14.04 -17.93
C GLN A 320 -25.78 -14.54 -18.66
N LYS A 321 -26.10 -15.84 -18.56
CA LYS A 321 -27.33 -16.40 -19.13
C LYS A 321 -28.59 -15.78 -18.51
N SER A 322 -28.61 -15.57 -17.19
CA SER A 322 -29.72 -14.93 -16.49
C SER A 322 -29.94 -13.50 -16.98
N TRP A 323 -28.86 -12.76 -17.22
CA TRP A 323 -28.95 -11.42 -17.83
C TRP A 323 -29.51 -11.48 -19.26
N GLU A 324 -29.05 -12.43 -20.08
CA GLU A 324 -29.53 -12.66 -21.46
C GLU A 324 -31.02 -13.08 -21.52
N LYS A 325 -31.56 -13.70 -20.46
CA LYS A 325 -33.02 -13.96 -20.31
C LYS A 325 -33.83 -12.68 -20.10
N GLY A 326 -33.18 -11.52 -19.90
CA GLY A 326 -33.83 -10.24 -19.62
C GLY A 326 -34.00 -9.93 -18.13
N LEU A 327 -33.37 -10.71 -17.23
CA LEU A 327 -33.32 -10.36 -15.81
C LEU A 327 -32.37 -9.18 -15.62
N ALA A 328 -32.89 -8.06 -15.14
CA ALA A 328 -32.15 -6.80 -15.08
C ALA A 328 -31.34 -6.65 -13.77
N SER A 329 -30.25 -5.90 -13.87
CA SER A 329 -29.58 -5.23 -12.76
C SER A 329 -29.89 -3.75 -12.89
N VAL A 330 -30.45 -3.12 -11.87
CA VAL A 330 -30.90 -1.72 -11.92
C VAL A 330 -30.18 -0.92 -10.84
N PRO A 331 -29.56 0.23 -11.15
CA PRO A 331 -28.87 1.03 -10.13
C PRO A 331 -29.86 1.52 -9.06
N CYS A 332 -29.45 1.49 -7.79
CA CYS A 332 -30.25 2.05 -6.72
C CYS A 332 -30.37 3.58 -6.87
N ALA A 333 -31.42 4.17 -6.26
CA ALA A 333 -31.65 5.61 -6.33
C ALA A 333 -30.46 6.40 -5.75
N GLY A 334 -30.04 7.45 -6.44
CA GLY A 334 -28.92 8.31 -6.04
C GLY A 334 -27.51 7.75 -6.31
N VAL A 335 -27.35 6.48 -6.75
CA VAL A 335 -26.03 5.86 -6.93
C VAL A 335 -25.19 6.56 -7.99
N LYS A 336 -25.73 6.74 -9.20
CA LYS A 336 -24.99 7.39 -10.30
C LYS A 336 -24.55 8.80 -9.92
N GLU A 337 -25.46 9.57 -9.34
CA GLU A 337 -25.20 10.94 -8.86
C GLU A 337 -24.13 10.98 -7.76
N THR A 338 -24.09 9.98 -6.88
CA THR A 338 -23.11 9.90 -5.79
C THR A 338 -21.72 9.49 -6.31
N LEU A 339 -21.66 8.52 -7.22
CA LEU A 339 -20.41 8.10 -7.85
C LEU A 339 -19.82 9.24 -8.72
N GLU A 340 -20.64 9.91 -9.53
CA GLU A 340 -20.22 11.09 -10.31
C GLU A 340 -19.69 12.20 -9.40
N TRP A 341 -20.37 12.45 -8.28
CA TRP A 341 -19.94 13.43 -7.29
C TRP A 341 -18.60 13.06 -6.62
N LEU A 342 -18.40 11.79 -6.26
CA LEU A 342 -17.11 11.30 -5.72
C LEU A 342 -15.99 11.44 -6.75
N MET A 343 -16.24 11.08 -8.01
CA MET A 343 -15.26 11.19 -9.09
C MET A 343 -14.90 12.64 -9.45
N ALA A 344 -15.82 13.58 -9.22
CA ALA A 344 -15.57 15.00 -9.45
C ALA A 344 -14.63 15.63 -8.41
N LYS A 345 -14.37 14.96 -7.27
CA LYS A 345 -13.44 15.42 -6.24
C LYS A 345 -12.00 15.29 -6.76
N LYS A 346 -11.41 16.42 -7.14
CA LYS A 346 -10.00 16.47 -7.58
C LYS A 346 -9.06 16.29 -6.38
N PRO A 347 -7.89 15.66 -6.58
CA PRO A 347 -6.83 15.64 -5.58
C PRO A 347 -6.53 17.07 -5.13
N ASN A 348 -6.57 17.29 -3.81
CA ASN A 348 -6.23 18.57 -3.19
C ASN A 348 -5.21 18.29 -2.07
N PRO A 349 -4.08 19.01 -1.97
CA PRO A 349 -3.10 18.82 -0.89
C PRO A 349 -3.68 19.05 0.51
N ASP A 350 -4.68 19.91 0.63
CA ASP A 350 -5.26 20.31 1.91
C ASP A 350 -6.43 19.40 2.36
N TYR A 351 -6.90 18.48 1.51
CA TYR A 351 -8.06 17.65 1.82
C TYR A 351 -7.81 16.18 1.48
N PRO A 352 -8.38 15.25 2.25
CA PRO A 352 -8.31 13.85 1.88
C PRO A 352 -8.90 13.56 0.48
N THR A 353 -8.22 12.73 -0.31
CA THR A 353 -8.75 12.24 -1.59
C THR A 353 -9.66 11.03 -1.33
N PRO A 354 -10.88 11.00 -1.87
CA PRO A 354 -11.70 9.81 -1.81
C PRO A 354 -11.12 8.73 -2.73
N ARG A 355 -11.03 7.52 -2.19
CA ARG A 355 -10.73 6.32 -2.96
C ARG A 355 -11.91 5.37 -2.85
N VAL A 356 -12.41 4.91 -3.98
CA VAL A 356 -13.63 4.09 -4.03
C VAL A 356 -13.27 2.66 -4.38
N GLY A 357 -13.77 1.69 -3.62
CA GLY A 357 -13.60 0.27 -3.87
C GLY A 357 -14.87 -0.52 -3.60
N LEU A 358 -14.79 -1.83 -3.75
CA LEU A 358 -15.90 -2.76 -3.52
C LEU A 358 -15.62 -3.64 -2.30
N LEU A 359 -16.64 -3.87 -1.49
CA LEU A 359 -16.67 -4.88 -0.44
C LEU A 359 -17.97 -5.66 -0.59
N THR A 360 -17.93 -6.76 -1.33
CA THR A 360 -19.15 -7.48 -1.72
C THR A 360 -19.07 -8.97 -1.45
N GLY A 361 -20.21 -9.55 -1.10
CA GLY A 361 -20.39 -10.99 -1.00
C GLY A 361 -20.37 -11.70 -2.36
N ASN A 362 -20.43 -10.98 -3.48
CA ASN A 362 -20.37 -11.60 -4.81
C ASN A 362 -18.94 -12.01 -5.18
N SER A 363 -18.81 -13.10 -5.94
CA SER A 363 -17.57 -13.39 -6.66
C SER A 363 -17.17 -12.25 -7.59
N ARG A 364 -15.87 -12.06 -7.80
CA ARG A 364 -15.37 -10.92 -8.60
C ARG A 364 -15.99 -10.84 -10.01
N PRO A 365 -16.10 -11.93 -10.79
CA PRO A 365 -16.72 -11.85 -12.12
C PRO A 365 -18.19 -11.39 -12.07
N ASN A 366 -18.95 -11.89 -11.08
CA ASN A 366 -20.37 -11.58 -10.92
C ASN A 366 -20.58 -10.13 -10.50
N ALA A 367 -19.79 -9.66 -9.52
CA ALA A 367 -19.79 -8.27 -9.08
C ALA A 367 -19.63 -7.31 -10.27
N LEU A 368 -18.62 -7.54 -11.11
CA LEU A 368 -18.35 -6.69 -12.28
C LEU A 368 -19.44 -6.78 -13.35
N LEU A 369 -20.04 -7.95 -13.56
CA LEU A 369 -21.16 -8.13 -14.48
C LEU A 369 -22.39 -7.35 -14.00
N LYS A 370 -22.74 -7.44 -12.71
CA LYS A 370 -23.88 -6.72 -12.11
C LYS A 370 -23.76 -5.21 -12.28
N LEU A 371 -22.56 -4.65 -12.06
CA LEU A 371 -22.28 -3.23 -12.25
C LEU A 371 -22.50 -2.81 -13.71
N ARG A 372 -21.91 -3.55 -14.67
CA ARG A 372 -22.09 -3.27 -16.11
C ARG A 372 -23.55 -3.37 -16.53
N ALA A 373 -24.27 -4.38 -16.06
CA ALA A 373 -25.69 -4.57 -16.36
C ALA A 373 -26.55 -3.41 -15.80
N ALA A 374 -26.15 -2.79 -14.68
CA ALA A 374 -26.77 -1.59 -14.13
C ALA A 374 -26.34 -0.27 -14.82
N GLY A 375 -25.43 -0.35 -15.79
CA GLY A 375 -24.83 0.82 -16.44
C GLY A 375 -23.94 1.63 -15.50
N ILE A 376 -23.27 0.96 -14.55
CA ILE A 376 -22.21 1.51 -13.70
C ILE A 376 -20.88 1.04 -14.27
N ASP A 377 -19.98 1.98 -14.56
CA ASP A 377 -18.63 1.64 -15.05
C ASP A 377 -17.78 1.05 -13.92
N PRO A 378 -17.31 -0.20 -14.03
CA PRO A 378 -16.46 -0.80 -13.01
C PRO A 378 -15.09 -0.13 -12.86
N SER A 379 -14.65 0.67 -13.84
CA SER A 379 -13.35 1.38 -13.80
C SER A 379 -13.27 2.44 -12.69
N ILE A 380 -14.43 2.86 -12.17
CA ILE A 380 -14.56 3.79 -11.04
C ILE A 380 -13.97 3.20 -9.75
N PHE A 381 -13.97 1.87 -9.63
CA PHE A 381 -13.59 1.16 -8.41
C PHE A 381 -12.15 0.66 -8.47
N ASP A 382 -11.41 0.93 -7.41
CA ASP A 382 -10.07 0.41 -7.18
C ASP A 382 -10.14 -1.08 -6.78
N LEU A 383 -10.01 -1.93 -7.78
CA LEU A 383 -10.07 -3.38 -7.59
C LEU A 383 -8.85 -3.93 -6.81
N GLY A 384 -7.77 -3.16 -6.66
CA GLY A 384 -6.58 -3.55 -5.89
C GLY A 384 -6.81 -3.59 -4.39
N ILE A 385 -7.81 -2.85 -3.88
CA ILE A 385 -8.21 -2.82 -2.46
C ILE A 385 -9.60 -3.40 -2.21
N SER A 386 -10.28 -3.81 -3.27
CA SER A 386 -11.59 -4.42 -3.20
C SER A 386 -11.53 -5.87 -2.73
N SER A 387 -12.61 -6.35 -2.10
CA SER A 387 -12.75 -7.73 -1.63
C SER A 387 -14.08 -8.33 -2.11
N PHE A 388 -14.04 -9.63 -2.42
CA PHE A 388 -15.08 -10.35 -3.14
C PHE A 388 -15.39 -11.67 -2.44
N GLY A 389 -16.65 -12.10 -2.46
CA GLY A 389 -17.10 -13.25 -1.68
C GLY A 389 -16.76 -14.63 -2.24
N ASP A 390 -15.88 -14.71 -3.24
CA ASP A 390 -15.22 -15.94 -3.70
C ASP A 390 -13.91 -16.24 -2.95
N THR A 391 -13.43 -15.33 -2.08
CA THR A 391 -12.19 -15.53 -1.30
C THR A 391 -12.42 -15.93 0.16
N HIS A 392 -13.50 -15.45 0.78
CA HIS A 392 -13.77 -15.67 2.21
C HIS A 392 -15.22 -16.10 2.48
N ILE A 393 -15.40 -16.93 3.52
CA ILE A 393 -16.70 -17.51 3.92
C ILE A 393 -17.55 -16.48 4.67
N ASP A 394 -16.92 -15.64 5.48
CA ASP A 394 -17.59 -14.66 6.33
C ASP A 394 -17.29 -13.21 5.89
N ARG A 395 -18.22 -12.31 6.23
CA ARG A 395 -18.20 -10.90 5.83
C ARG A 395 -17.06 -10.12 6.49
N ILE A 396 -16.76 -10.39 7.77
CA ILE A 396 -15.69 -9.69 8.49
C ILE A 396 -14.31 -9.99 7.88
N SER A 397 -14.09 -11.21 7.39
CA SER A 397 -12.86 -11.56 6.66
C SER A 397 -12.67 -10.76 5.37
N LEU A 398 -13.76 -10.41 4.65
CA LEU A 398 -13.65 -9.51 3.48
C LEU A 398 -13.14 -8.12 3.88
N ILE A 399 -13.59 -7.60 5.03
CA ILE A 399 -13.13 -6.29 5.53
C ILE A 399 -11.65 -6.39 5.91
N HIS A 400 -11.25 -7.45 6.61
CA HIS A 400 -9.85 -7.68 6.97
C HIS A 400 -8.94 -7.84 5.75
N ASP A 401 -9.41 -8.49 4.68
CA ASP A 401 -8.69 -8.61 3.41
C ASP A 401 -8.48 -7.24 2.74
N SER A 402 -9.53 -6.42 2.63
CA SER A 402 -9.42 -5.03 2.14
C SER A 402 -8.48 -4.19 2.99
N MET A 403 -8.54 -4.31 4.33
CA MET A 403 -7.65 -3.61 5.25
C MET A 403 -6.19 -4.06 5.10
N ALA A 404 -5.94 -5.35 4.86
CA ALA A 404 -4.59 -5.86 4.61
C ALA A 404 -4.02 -5.31 3.31
N LYS A 405 -4.81 -5.28 2.23
CA LYS A 405 -4.44 -4.68 0.94
C LYS A 405 -4.14 -3.18 1.08
N LEU A 406 -4.99 -2.46 1.81
CA LEU A 406 -4.79 -1.03 2.08
C LEU A 406 -3.51 -0.77 2.88
N ARG A 407 -3.24 -1.54 3.95
CA ARG A 407 -1.99 -1.41 4.73
C ARG A 407 -0.74 -1.73 3.92
N ALA A 408 -0.83 -2.73 3.04
CA ALA A 408 0.27 -3.06 2.14
C ALA A 408 0.57 -1.93 1.15
N ARG A 409 -0.45 -1.12 0.79
CA ARG A 409 -0.29 -0.03 -0.17
C ARG A 409 0.00 1.33 0.45
N ASP A 410 -0.73 1.69 1.50
CA ASP A 410 -0.69 3.02 2.11
C ASP A 410 0.19 3.07 3.38
N GLY A 411 0.73 1.93 3.82
CA GLY A 411 1.56 1.80 5.01
C GLY A 411 0.80 1.27 6.24
N SER A 412 1.55 0.90 7.28
CA SER A 412 0.99 0.27 8.49
C SER A 412 0.11 1.18 9.34
N ASP A 413 0.24 2.50 9.18
CA ASP A 413 -0.42 3.51 10.02
C ASP A 413 -1.84 3.86 9.54
N LEU A 414 -2.42 3.05 8.66
CA LEU A 414 -3.82 3.17 8.25
C LEU A 414 -4.75 2.99 9.45
N HIS A 415 -5.29 4.11 9.94
CA HIS A 415 -6.32 4.10 10.95
C HIS A 415 -7.65 3.63 10.34
N ALA A 416 -8.32 2.66 10.98
CA ALA A 416 -9.55 2.06 10.46
C ALA A 416 -10.69 3.09 10.25
N SER A 417 -10.71 4.20 11.01
CA SER A 417 -11.66 5.30 10.80
C SER A 417 -11.50 6.05 9.47
N LYS A 418 -10.42 5.80 8.72
CA LYS A 418 -10.25 6.30 7.34
C LYS A 418 -10.87 5.37 6.30
N VAL A 419 -11.51 4.28 6.74
CA VAL A 419 -12.26 3.35 5.89
C VAL A 419 -13.73 3.44 6.25
N ILE A 420 -14.55 3.73 5.25
CA ILE A 420 -16.01 3.83 5.33
C ILE A 420 -16.60 2.66 4.56
N ILE A 421 -17.39 1.83 5.23
CA ILE A 421 -18.17 0.76 4.60
C ILE A 421 -19.55 1.32 4.27
N VAL A 422 -20.05 1.04 3.07
CA VAL A 422 -21.38 1.43 2.64
C VAL A 422 -22.16 0.18 2.23
N GLY A 423 -23.27 -0.08 2.91
CA GLY A 423 -24.05 -1.31 2.75
C GLY A 423 -25.52 -1.15 3.16
N ASP A 424 -26.36 -2.14 2.83
CA ASP A 424 -27.80 -2.14 3.09
C ASP A 424 -28.24 -3.20 4.11
N THR A 425 -27.31 -3.99 4.67
CA THR A 425 -27.64 -5.10 5.56
C THR A 425 -27.16 -4.85 7.01
N PRO A 426 -27.84 -5.45 8.01
CA PRO A 426 -27.32 -5.52 9.38
C PRO A 426 -25.88 -6.01 9.49
N LEU A 427 -25.50 -7.00 8.67
CA LEU A 427 -24.15 -7.57 8.67
C LEU A 427 -23.08 -6.57 8.23
N ASP A 428 -23.41 -5.61 7.36
CA ASP A 428 -22.50 -4.53 6.99
C ASP A 428 -22.17 -3.64 8.18
N ILE A 429 -23.19 -3.27 8.96
CA ILE A 429 -23.06 -2.43 10.16
C ILE A 429 -22.25 -3.15 11.23
N GLU A 430 -22.63 -4.39 11.55
CA GLU A 430 -21.98 -5.19 12.59
C GLU A 430 -20.50 -5.45 12.26
N CYS A 431 -20.20 -5.87 11.02
CA CYS A 431 -18.83 -6.18 10.62
C CYS A 431 -17.97 -4.92 10.51
N ALA A 432 -18.50 -3.81 10.00
CA ALA A 432 -17.76 -2.55 9.95
C ALA A 432 -17.38 -2.07 11.35
N LYS A 433 -18.35 -2.07 12.29
CA LYS A 433 -18.09 -1.73 13.70
C LYS A 433 -17.07 -2.65 14.35
N GLN A 434 -17.18 -3.96 14.13
CA GLN A 434 -16.20 -4.93 14.65
C GLN A 434 -14.78 -4.67 14.12
N ALA A 435 -14.65 -4.22 12.86
CA ALA A 435 -13.37 -3.87 12.26
C ALA A 435 -12.85 -2.47 12.64
N GLY A 436 -13.66 -1.66 13.33
CA GLY A 436 -13.35 -0.27 13.66
C GLY A 436 -13.45 0.70 12.47
N CYS A 437 -14.16 0.31 11.41
CA CYS A 437 -14.46 1.15 10.26
C CYS A 437 -15.72 1.97 10.52
N ALA A 438 -15.81 3.15 9.90
CA ALA A 438 -17.07 3.88 9.86
C ALA A 438 -18.06 3.18 8.92
N VAL A 439 -19.36 3.33 9.14
CA VAL A 439 -20.39 2.70 8.33
C VAL A 439 -21.55 3.63 7.96
N VAL A 440 -21.88 3.62 6.67
CA VAL A 440 -23.09 4.24 6.11
C VAL A 440 -24.07 3.13 5.75
N ALA A 441 -25.20 3.08 6.47
CA ALA A 441 -26.29 2.16 6.18
C ALA A 441 -27.27 2.79 5.18
N VAL A 442 -27.63 2.05 4.13
CA VAL A 442 -28.55 2.54 3.08
C VAL A 442 -29.79 1.65 3.02
N ALA A 443 -30.96 2.18 3.36
CA ALA A 443 -32.24 1.47 3.35
C ALA A 443 -32.84 1.30 1.94
N SER A 444 -32.00 0.96 0.95
CA SER A 444 -32.40 0.67 -0.43
C SER A 444 -32.54 -0.83 -0.72
N GLY A 445 -32.16 -1.67 0.24
CA GLY A 445 -32.20 -3.12 0.20
C GLY A 445 -33.52 -3.74 0.67
N ASN A 446 -33.40 -4.80 1.46
CA ASN A 446 -34.54 -5.53 2.06
C ASN A 446 -34.80 -5.15 3.52
N TYR A 447 -33.93 -4.36 4.13
CA TYR A 447 -34.06 -3.82 5.49
C TYR A 447 -34.48 -2.35 5.42
N ASN A 448 -35.44 -1.96 6.25
CA ASN A 448 -35.93 -0.58 6.30
C ASN A 448 -35.04 0.28 7.22
N MET A 449 -35.33 1.58 7.28
CA MET A 449 -34.58 2.53 8.10
C MET A 449 -34.58 2.18 9.60
N ASP A 450 -35.70 1.68 10.15
CA ASP A 450 -35.79 1.33 11.56
C ASP A 450 -34.95 0.08 11.87
N ASP A 451 -34.97 -0.91 10.98
CA ASP A 451 -34.16 -2.14 11.08
C ASP A 451 -32.65 -1.85 11.10
N LEU A 452 -32.21 -0.84 10.33
CA LEU A 452 -30.81 -0.46 10.24
C LEU A 452 -30.40 0.51 11.36
N SER A 453 -31.27 1.44 11.73
CA SER A 453 -30.95 2.48 12.74
C SER A 453 -30.81 1.91 14.14
N ILE A 454 -31.50 0.81 14.48
CA ILE A 454 -31.35 0.14 15.79
C ILE A 454 -29.93 -0.41 16.03
N LEU A 455 -29.17 -0.62 14.95
CA LEU A 455 -27.77 -1.07 14.99
C LEU A 455 -26.78 0.11 15.10
N ASP A 456 -27.29 1.34 15.18
CA ASP A 456 -26.55 2.57 15.45
C ASP A 456 -25.39 2.84 14.45
N PRO A 457 -25.62 2.78 13.12
CA PRO A 457 -24.58 3.09 12.14
C PRO A 457 -24.12 4.55 12.26
N ASP A 458 -22.90 4.88 11.81
CA ASP A 458 -22.38 6.26 11.85
C ASP A 458 -23.23 7.22 11.00
N HIS A 459 -23.85 6.71 9.94
CA HIS A 459 -24.89 7.40 9.17
C HIS A 459 -25.91 6.39 8.62
N ALA A 460 -27.18 6.78 8.56
CA ALA A 460 -28.23 6.00 7.91
C ALA A 460 -29.02 6.89 6.94
N CYS A 461 -29.35 6.37 5.77
CA CYS A 461 -30.12 7.09 4.74
C CYS A 461 -31.00 6.16 3.91
N ILE A 462 -32.03 6.72 3.26
CA ILE A 462 -32.90 5.96 2.36
C ILE A 462 -32.24 5.84 0.99
N GLN A 463 -31.60 6.91 0.54
CA GLN A 463 -30.87 6.96 -0.72
C GLN A 463 -29.42 7.35 -0.47
N ILE A 464 -28.50 6.71 -1.19
CA ILE A 464 -27.06 6.90 -0.98
C ILE A 464 -26.61 8.36 -1.23
N SER A 465 -27.35 9.13 -2.03
CA SER A 465 -27.09 10.56 -2.25
C SER A 465 -27.27 11.41 -1.00
N GLU A 466 -28.05 10.98 -0.01
CA GLU A 466 -28.25 11.65 1.27
C GLU A 466 -27.03 11.49 2.20
N SER A 467 -26.13 10.55 1.91
CA SER A 467 -24.88 10.36 2.66
C SER A 467 -23.80 11.38 2.30
N LYS A 468 -23.97 12.18 1.24
CA LYS A 468 -22.95 13.11 0.73
C LYS A 468 -22.39 14.05 1.80
N ALA A 469 -23.23 14.58 2.68
CA ALA A 469 -22.80 15.47 3.76
C ALA A 469 -21.89 14.76 4.78
N PHE A 470 -22.22 13.51 5.13
CA PHE A 470 -21.41 12.68 6.02
C PHE A 470 -20.09 12.27 5.35
N LEU A 471 -20.13 11.88 4.08
CA LEU A 471 -18.92 11.58 3.32
C LEU A 471 -18.02 12.83 3.21
N ASP A 472 -18.61 14.00 2.96
CA ASP A 472 -17.86 15.28 2.92
C ASP A 472 -17.24 15.64 4.26
N SER A 473 -17.88 15.34 5.40
CA SER A 473 -17.26 15.63 6.71
C SER A 473 -16.02 14.78 6.97
N HIS A 474 -15.91 13.61 6.36
CA HIS A 474 -14.71 12.75 6.41
C HIS A 474 -13.63 13.19 5.41
N LEU A 475 -14.06 13.83 4.31
CA LEU A 475 -13.20 14.44 3.31
C LEU A 475 -12.84 15.90 3.62
N ALA A 476 -13.36 16.47 4.72
CA ALA A 476 -13.04 17.81 5.18
C ALA A 476 -11.78 17.80 6.06
N PHE A 477 -11.09 18.94 6.11
CA PHE A 477 -9.89 19.13 6.93
C PHE A 477 -10.22 18.92 8.42
N GLN A 478 -9.70 17.85 9.02
CA GLN A 478 -9.72 17.67 10.47
C GLN A 478 -8.47 18.37 11.05
N HIS A 479 -8.65 19.56 11.63
CA HIS A 479 -7.58 20.22 12.38
C HIS A 479 -7.06 19.26 13.48
N PRO A 480 -5.74 19.06 13.64
CA PRO A 480 -5.19 18.33 14.78
C PRO A 480 -5.35 19.06 16.13
N TRP A 481 -6.03 20.20 16.17
CA TRP A 481 -6.19 21.04 17.34
C TRP A 481 -7.62 21.59 17.41
N SER A 482 -8.57 20.77 17.86
CA SER A 482 -9.74 21.32 18.53
C SER A 482 -9.24 22.00 19.81
N VAL A 483 -9.29 23.33 19.80
CA VAL A 483 -8.96 24.21 20.91
C VAL A 483 -9.75 23.75 22.14
N VAL A 484 -9.04 23.25 23.15
CA VAL A 484 -9.56 23.22 24.52
C VAL A 484 -9.73 24.69 24.89
N GLU A 485 -10.97 25.18 24.88
CA GLU A 485 -11.32 26.44 25.52
C GLU A 485 -11.00 26.32 27.01
N TRP A 486 -9.83 26.82 27.39
CA TRP A 486 -9.53 27.14 28.77
C TRP A 486 -10.35 28.37 29.13
N GLY A 487 -11.53 28.14 29.70
CA GLY A 487 -12.28 29.17 30.41
C GLY A 487 -11.44 29.69 31.57
N PHE A 488 -11.09 30.98 31.52
CA PHE A 488 -10.61 31.75 32.66
C PHE A 488 -11.78 32.34 33.43
#